data_AF-A0A6J4PZ36-F1
#
_entry.id   AF-A0A6J4PZ36-F1
#
_cell.length_a   1.000
_cell.length_b   1.000
_cell.length_c   1.000
_cell.angle_alpha   90.00
_cell.angle_beta   90.00
_cell.angle_gamma   90.00
#
_symmetry.space_group_name_H-M   'P 1'
#
loop_
_entity.id
_entity.type
_entity.pdbx_description
1 polymer ?
#
loop_
_entity_poly.entity_id
_entity_poly.type
_entity_poly.pdbx_seq_one_letter_code
_entity_poly.pdbx_strand_id
1 'polypeptide(L)'
;MQRRTLLLAAAGTPGLVLAHHGWSSFDQDRPIYLEGRVAGVRWQNPHAELDLEVQPALKVPADLANRPLPAQSAPVDGKALLAKAVVPNRKDKVWEIELAPLTRMEAWKVAEIKPGATISVVGFTLQQEQGEPVVRAEYLFVGGKAYGLRSSPA
;
A
#
# COMPACT_ATOMS: atom_id res chain seq x y z
N MET A 1 1.69 -55.25 -18.50
CA MET A 1 2.43 -54.31 -17.62
C MET A 1 2.42 -52.94 -18.33
N GLN A 2 1.50 -52.01 -18.04
CA GLN A 2 1.57 -50.99 -16.96
C GLN A 2 2.98 -50.37 -16.87
N ARG A 3 3.25 -49.09 -17.10
CA ARG A 3 2.50 -47.85 -16.84
C ARG A 3 2.90 -46.73 -17.81
N ARG A 4 1.93 -45.89 -18.17
CA ARG A 4 2.10 -44.58 -18.81
C ARG A 4 2.56 -43.57 -17.75
N THR A 5 3.65 -42.86 -18.00
CA THR A 5 4.06 -41.72 -17.16
C THR A 5 3.85 -40.45 -17.97
N LEU A 6 2.72 -39.78 -17.72
CA LEU A 6 2.47 -38.40 -18.16
C LEU A 6 3.07 -37.47 -17.11
N LEU A 7 4.08 -36.69 -17.49
CA LEU A 7 4.54 -35.54 -16.72
C LEU A 7 3.56 -34.38 -16.99
N LEU A 8 2.74 -34.06 -15.99
CA LEU A 8 1.97 -32.81 -15.97
C LEU A 8 2.93 -31.68 -15.60
N ALA A 9 3.32 -30.87 -16.58
CA ALA A 9 3.94 -29.58 -16.32
C ALA A 9 2.86 -28.61 -15.82
N ALA A 10 2.94 -28.21 -14.55
CA ALA A 10 2.09 -27.16 -14.00
C ALA A 10 2.52 -25.82 -14.63
N ALA A 11 1.76 -25.35 -15.60
CA ALA A 11 1.86 -23.98 -16.10
C ALA A 11 1.33 -23.04 -15.01
N GLY A 12 2.23 -22.37 -14.29
CA GLY A 12 1.85 -21.22 -13.47
C GLY A 12 1.36 -20.13 -14.40
N THR A 13 0.08 -19.75 -14.29
CA THR A 13 -0.45 -18.55 -14.95
C THR A 13 0.31 -17.34 -14.40
N PRO A 14 1.09 -16.60 -15.21
CA PRO A 14 1.58 -15.30 -14.78
C PRO A 14 0.34 -14.42 -14.55
N GLY A 15 0.18 -13.94 -13.32
CA GLY A 15 -0.82 -12.92 -13.02
C GLY A 15 -0.63 -11.75 -13.97
N LEU A 16 -1.72 -11.31 -14.60
CA LEU A 16 -1.71 -10.11 -15.41
C LEU A 16 -1.44 -8.94 -14.48
N VAL A 17 -0.17 -8.57 -14.32
CA VAL A 17 0.21 -7.33 -13.65
C VAL A 17 -0.24 -6.20 -14.57
N LEU A 18 -1.48 -5.74 -14.39
CA LEU A 18 -1.99 -4.56 -15.03
C LEU A 18 -1.23 -3.38 -14.42
N ALA A 19 -0.26 -2.89 -15.18
CA ALA A 19 0.66 -1.92 -14.64
C ALA A 19 -0.05 -0.58 -14.40
N HIS A 20 -0.08 -0.15 -13.14
CA HIS A 20 -0.71 1.09 -12.66
C HIS A 20 0.23 2.28 -12.90
N HIS A 21 0.50 2.61 -14.17
CA HIS A 21 1.54 3.58 -14.57
C HIS A 21 1.20 5.07 -14.36
N GLY A 22 0.21 5.38 -13.53
CA GLY A 22 -0.12 6.76 -13.19
C GLY A 22 -1.22 6.89 -12.15
N TRP A 23 -1.29 8.07 -11.52
CA TRP A 23 -2.32 8.41 -10.53
C TRP A 23 -3.75 8.33 -11.05
N SER A 24 -3.96 8.36 -12.38
CA SER A 24 -5.29 8.28 -13.00
C SER A 24 -5.97 6.91 -12.84
N SER A 25 -5.20 5.85 -12.58
CA SER A 25 -5.76 4.52 -12.30
C SER A 25 -6.36 4.41 -10.90
N PHE A 26 -6.01 5.32 -10.00
CA PHE A 26 -6.40 5.29 -8.59
C PHE A 26 -7.60 6.22 -8.31
N ASP A 27 -8.50 5.76 -7.46
CA ASP A 27 -9.62 6.55 -6.95
C ASP A 27 -9.13 7.50 -5.86
N GLN A 28 -8.78 8.73 -6.25
CA GLN A 28 -8.28 9.76 -5.33
C GLN A 28 -9.38 10.39 -4.46
N ASP A 29 -10.65 10.11 -4.73
CA ASP A 29 -11.78 10.62 -3.94
C ASP A 29 -12.13 9.72 -2.76
N ARG A 30 -11.66 8.46 -2.77
CA ARG A 30 -11.92 7.45 -1.75
C ARG A 30 -10.62 6.90 -1.14
N PRO A 31 -10.01 7.60 -0.19
CA PRO A 31 -8.83 7.09 0.51
C PRO A 31 -9.15 5.80 1.28
N ILE A 32 -8.26 4.83 1.16
CA ILE A 32 -8.33 3.53 1.82
C ILE A 32 -7.36 3.50 2.99
N TYR A 33 -7.85 3.09 4.15
CA TYR A 33 -7.05 2.73 5.30
C TYR A 33 -6.76 1.23 5.29
N LEU A 34 -5.49 0.85 5.46
CA LEU A 34 -5.06 -0.51 5.75
C LEU A 34 -4.13 -0.52 6.97
N GLU A 35 -4.18 -1.59 7.75
CA GLU A 35 -3.27 -1.86 8.86
C GLU A 35 -2.97 -3.35 8.88
N GLY A 36 -1.73 -3.71 9.16
CA GLY A 36 -1.31 -5.09 9.09
C GLY A 36 0.17 -5.32 9.34
N ARG A 37 0.59 -6.56 9.05
CA ARG A 37 1.97 -7.01 9.18
C ARG A 37 2.59 -7.17 7.79
N VAL A 38 3.79 -6.64 7.61
CA VAL A 38 4.54 -6.78 6.36
C VAL A 38 5.02 -8.21 6.22
N ALA A 39 4.60 -8.90 5.16
CA ALA A 39 5.02 -10.26 4.84
C ALA A 39 6.18 -10.27 3.82
N GLY A 40 6.15 -9.35 2.86
CA GLY A 40 7.14 -9.22 1.79
C GLY A 40 7.57 -7.78 1.59
N VAL A 41 8.81 -7.60 1.11
CA VAL A 41 9.39 -6.27 0.84
C VAL A 41 10.20 -6.34 -0.44
N ARG A 42 9.98 -5.37 -1.33
CA ARG A 42 10.84 -5.08 -2.48
C ARG A 42 11.33 -3.64 -2.34
N TRP A 43 12.52 -3.46 -1.79
CA TRP A 43 13.10 -2.13 -1.55
C TRP A 43 14.10 -1.74 -2.65
N GLN A 44 13.58 -1.52 -3.86
CA GLN A 44 14.39 -1.29 -5.06
C GLN A 44 13.78 -0.19 -5.94
N ASN A 45 14.51 0.27 -6.96
CA ASN A 45 13.94 1.20 -7.94
C ASN A 45 12.95 0.46 -8.87
N PRO A 46 11.86 1.12 -9.34
CA PRO A 46 11.54 2.54 -9.20
C PRO A 46 10.81 2.92 -7.89
N HIS A 47 10.04 2.01 -7.30
CA HIS A 47 9.27 2.21 -6.08
C HIS A 47 9.57 1.09 -5.08
N ALA A 48 9.57 1.44 -3.79
CA ALA A 48 9.51 0.41 -2.76
C ALA A 48 8.08 -0.15 -2.69
N GLU A 49 7.98 -1.47 -2.59
CA GLU A 49 6.70 -2.18 -2.50
C GLU A 49 6.69 -3.09 -1.28
N LEU A 50 5.53 -3.26 -0.67
CA LEU A 50 5.31 -4.17 0.46
C LEU A 50 4.15 -5.10 0.16
N ASP A 51 4.30 -6.37 0.52
CA ASP A 51 3.16 -7.27 0.65
C ASP A 51 2.66 -7.17 2.10
N LEU A 52 1.48 -6.57 2.31
CA LEU A 52 0.87 -6.34 3.61
C LEU A 52 -0.21 -7.37 3.91
N GLU A 53 0.01 -8.20 4.92
CA GLU A 53 -1.06 -9.03 5.50
C GLU A 53 -1.95 -8.15 6.37
N VAL A 54 -3.16 -7.87 5.87
CA VAL A 54 -4.14 -6.99 6.51
C VAL A 54 -4.69 -7.67 7.76
N GLN A 55 -4.82 -6.89 8.84
CA GLN A 55 -5.35 -7.41 10.09
C GLN A 55 -6.81 -7.86 9.95
N PRO A 56 -7.19 -8.98 10.59
CA PRO A 56 -8.58 -9.40 10.62
C PRO A 56 -9.49 -8.32 11.22
N ALA A 57 -10.72 -8.21 10.68
CA ALA A 57 -11.73 -7.25 11.15
C ALA A 57 -11.23 -5.78 11.20
N LEU A 58 -10.46 -5.38 10.18
CA LEU A 58 -9.97 -4.02 9.99
C LEU A 58 -11.11 -3.00 10.15
N LYS A 59 -10.81 -1.93 10.90
CA LYS A 59 -11.67 -0.76 11.08
C LYS A 59 -10.82 0.49 10.96
N VAL A 60 -11.43 1.58 10.52
CA VAL A 60 -10.78 2.90 10.58
C VAL A 60 -10.65 3.31 12.05
N PRO A 61 -9.44 3.62 12.54
CA PRO A 61 -9.24 4.08 13.91
C PRO A 61 -9.94 5.42 14.15
N ALA A 62 -10.61 5.57 15.29
CA ALA A 62 -11.35 6.79 15.63
C ALA A 62 -10.46 8.04 15.73
N ASP A 63 -9.17 7.86 16.02
CA ASP A 63 -8.17 8.92 16.13
C ASP A 63 -7.55 9.30 14.78
N LEU A 64 -7.78 8.53 13.70
CA LEU A 64 -7.05 8.66 12.43
C LEU A 64 -7.05 10.09 11.90
N ALA A 65 -8.22 10.73 11.85
CA ALA A 65 -8.39 12.10 11.34
C ALA A 65 -7.63 13.18 12.13
N ASN A 66 -7.21 12.87 13.37
CA ASN A 66 -6.52 13.81 14.25
C ASN A 66 -5.03 13.47 14.43
N ARG A 67 -4.52 12.45 13.73
CA ARG A 67 -3.11 12.09 13.83
C ARG A 67 -2.23 13.24 13.32
N PRO A 68 -1.11 13.54 13.99
CA PRO A 68 -0.18 14.55 13.51
C PRO A 68 0.42 14.09 12.19
N LEU A 69 0.41 14.98 11.20
CA LEU A 69 0.96 14.75 9.87
C LEU A 69 2.12 15.70 9.61
N PRO A 70 3.22 15.23 9.00
CA PRO A 70 4.33 16.11 8.66
C PRO A 70 3.95 17.02 7.49
N ALA A 71 4.55 18.21 7.45
CA ALA A 71 4.38 19.14 6.35
C ALA A 71 5.05 18.60 5.07
N GLN A 72 4.35 18.72 3.94
CA GLN A 72 4.85 18.33 2.62
C GLN A 72 4.96 19.57 1.73
N SER A 73 5.86 19.53 0.74
CA SER A 73 5.99 20.65 -0.20
C SER A 73 4.75 20.82 -1.10
N ALA A 74 4.03 19.72 -1.38
CA ALA A 74 2.71 19.78 -1.99
C ALA A 74 1.65 20.17 -0.94
N PRO A 75 0.65 21.01 -1.31
CA PRO A 75 -0.40 21.46 -0.40
C PRO A 75 -1.48 20.39 -0.21
N VAL A 76 -1.16 19.33 0.54
CA VAL A 76 -2.11 18.25 0.87
C VAL A 76 -2.90 18.62 2.12
N ASP A 77 -4.23 18.69 2.02
CA ASP A 77 -5.11 18.71 3.20
C ASP A 77 -5.20 17.31 3.81
N GLY A 78 -4.14 16.94 4.54
CA GLY A 78 -4.02 15.62 5.15
C GLY A 78 -5.13 15.33 6.14
N LYS A 79 -5.59 16.34 6.90
CA LYS A 79 -6.68 16.16 7.87
C LYS A 79 -7.98 15.76 7.18
N ALA A 80 -8.38 16.51 6.15
CA ALA A 80 -9.59 16.19 5.40
C ALA A 80 -9.48 14.83 4.69
N LEU A 81 -8.28 14.48 4.20
CA LEU A 81 -8.01 13.20 3.56
C LEU A 81 -8.17 12.03 4.55
N LEU A 82 -7.53 12.10 5.72
CA LEU A 82 -7.64 11.07 6.76
C LEU A 82 -9.08 10.93 7.28
N ALA A 83 -9.83 12.04 7.36
CA ALA A 83 -11.24 12.02 7.78
C ALA A 83 -12.17 11.30 6.79
N LYS A 84 -11.79 11.22 5.50
CA LYS A 84 -12.52 10.51 4.45
C LYS A 84 -12.13 9.04 4.34
N ALA A 85 -11.09 8.59 5.05
CA ALA A 85 -10.56 7.25 4.89
C ALA A 85 -11.60 6.19 5.26
N VAL A 86 -11.70 5.16 4.44
CA VAL A 86 -12.57 4.00 4.65
C VAL A 86 -11.77 2.70 4.57
N VAL A 87 -12.33 1.60 5.05
CA VAL A 87 -11.76 0.27 4.78
C VAL A 87 -12.18 -0.21 3.38
N PRO A 88 -11.43 -1.13 2.74
CA PRO A 88 -11.83 -1.71 1.46
C PRO A 88 -13.17 -2.45 1.56
N ASN A 89 -13.89 -2.53 0.44
CA ASN A 89 -15.08 -3.37 0.31
C ASN A 89 -14.72 -4.84 0.06
N ARG A 90 -13.56 -5.09 -0.58
CA ARG A 90 -13.00 -6.42 -0.80
C ARG A 90 -12.34 -7.01 0.46
N LYS A 91 -12.15 -8.34 0.47
CA LYS A 91 -11.73 -9.12 1.66
C LYS A 91 -10.38 -9.81 1.50
N ASP A 92 -9.58 -9.38 0.53
CA ASP A 92 -8.24 -9.90 0.28
C ASP A 92 -7.39 -9.76 1.54
N LYS A 93 -6.68 -10.83 1.88
CA LYS A 93 -5.85 -10.90 3.08
C LYS A 93 -4.50 -10.21 2.89
N VAL A 94 -3.99 -10.20 1.66
CA VAL A 94 -2.70 -9.62 1.30
C VAL A 94 -2.94 -8.52 0.28
N TRP A 95 -2.37 -7.36 0.54
CA TRP A 95 -2.40 -6.20 -0.33
C TRP A 95 -0.99 -5.79 -0.70
N GLU A 96 -0.80 -5.41 -1.97
CA GLU A 96 0.42 -4.72 -2.38
C GLU A 96 0.31 -3.25 -1.98
N ILE A 97 1.33 -2.75 -1.29
CA ILE A 97 1.45 -1.34 -0.94
C ILE A 97 2.56 -0.73 -1.80
N GLU A 98 2.18 0.10 -2.77
CA GLU A 98 3.11 0.88 -3.57
C GLU A 98 3.51 2.13 -2.77
N LEU A 99 4.75 2.21 -2.29
CA LEU A 99 5.28 3.39 -1.60
C LEU A 99 5.78 4.44 -2.61
N ALA A 100 6.29 5.55 -2.08
CA ALA A 100 6.95 6.54 -2.93
C ALA A 100 8.24 6.00 -3.57
N PRO A 101 8.74 6.65 -4.65
CA PRO A 101 10.06 6.32 -5.18
C PRO A 101 11.14 6.39 -4.11
N LEU A 102 12.19 5.58 -4.24
CA LEU A 102 13.26 5.50 -3.22
C LEU A 102 13.90 6.85 -2.90
N THR A 103 14.05 7.73 -3.90
CA THR A 103 14.56 9.10 -3.70
C THR A 103 13.69 9.93 -2.76
N ARG A 104 12.36 9.76 -2.81
CA ARG A 104 11.43 10.41 -1.88
C ARG A 104 11.48 9.75 -0.51
N MET A 105 11.56 8.42 -0.45
CA MET A 105 11.73 7.69 0.81
C MET A 105 13.00 8.13 1.55
N GLU A 106 14.10 8.35 0.82
CA GLU A 106 15.36 8.88 1.34
C GLU A 106 15.21 10.33 1.82
N ALA A 107 14.54 11.20 1.05
CA ALA A 107 14.27 12.58 1.46
C ALA A 107 13.49 12.65 2.80
N TRP A 108 12.56 11.72 3.01
CA TRP A 108 11.83 11.55 4.27
C TRP A 108 12.61 10.80 5.36
N LYS A 109 13.79 10.27 5.04
CA LYS A 109 14.62 9.43 5.90
C LYS A 109 13.83 8.23 6.45
N VAL A 110 12.96 7.65 5.61
CA VAL A 110 12.23 6.43 5.96
C VAL A 110 13.25 5.30 6.02
N ALA A 111 13.38 4.68 7.18
CA ALA A 111 14.17 3.46 7.31
C ALA A 111 13.52 2.34 6.49
N GLU A 112 14.33 1.49 5.86
CA GLU A 112 13.82 0.34 5.12
C GLU A 112 12.92 -0.51 6.03
N ILE A 113 11.68 -0.70 5.58
CA ILE A 113 10.70 -1.52 6.27
C ILE A 113 11.09 -2.97 6.07
N LYS A 114 11.14 -3.75 7.14
CA LYS A 114 11.52 -5.17 7.11
C LYS A 114 10.29 -6.06 7.26
N PRO A 115 10.32 -7.29 6.70
CA PRO A 115 9.29 -8.28 7.00
C PRO A 115 9.09 -8.43 8.51
N GLY A 116 7.84 -8.59 8.90
CA GLY A 116 7.39 -8.67 10.28
C GLY A 116 7.04 -7.34 10.93
N ALA A 117 7.38 -6.19 10.32
CA ALA A 117 6.99 -4.87 10.81
C ALA A 117 5.47 -4.69 10.75
N THR A 118 4.91 -4.02 11.75
CA THR A 118 3.51 -3.55 11.73
C THR A 118 3.47 -2.14 11.18
N ILE A 119 2.61 -1.91 10.20
CA ILE A 119 2.38 -0.60 9.60
C ILE A 119 0.89 -0.33 9.49
N SER A 120 0.54 0.95 9.38
CA SER A 120 -0.72 1.34 8.77
C SER A 120 -0.47 2.36 7.66
N VAL A 121 -1.36 2.38 6.68
CA VAL A 121 -1.27 3.23 5.50
C VAL A 121 -2.63 3.82 5.21
N VAL A 122 -2.64 5.08 4.80
CA VAL A 122 -3.76 5.65 4.06
C VAL A 122 -3.28 5.96 2.66
N GLY A 123 -4.03 5.51 1.66
CA GLY A 123 -3.66 5.67 0.26
C GLY A 123 -4.86 5.48 -0.65
N PHE A 124 -4.60 5.23 -1.91
CA PHE A 124 -5.65 5.09 -2.92
C PHE A 124 -5.52 3.75 -3.60
N THR A 125 -6.65 3.10 -3.85
CA THR A 125 -6.73 1.86 -4.61
C THR A 125 -7.32 2.12 -5.99
N LEU A 126 -7.37 1.09 -6.83
CA LEU A 126 -7.92 1.19 -8.18
C LEU A 126 -9.40 1.60 -8.15
N GLN A 127 -9.84 2.24 -9.23
CA GLN A 127 -11.24 2.63 -9.40
C GLN A 127 -12.18 1.47 -9.14
N GLN A 128 -13.17 1.70 -8.25
CA GLN A 128 -14.15 0.69 -7.82
C GLN A 128 -13.52 -0.59 -7.22
N GLU A 129 -12.27 -0.54 -6.75
CA GLU A 129 -11.48 -1.67 -6.24
C GLU A 129 -11.29 -2.81 -7.26
N GLN A 130 -11.42 -2.53 -8.56
CA GLN A 130 -11.29 -3.54 -9.61
C GLN A 130 -9.84 -3.87 -9.93
N GLY A 131 -9.52 -5.17 -10.03
CA GLY A 131 -8.19 -5.66 -10.36
C GLY A 131 -7.40 -6.10 -9.12
N GLU A 132 -6.09 -5.85 -9.13
CA GLU A 132 -5.18 -6.25 -8.06
C GLU A 132 -5.47 -5.52 -6.73
N PRO A 133 -5.29 -6.17 -5.57
CA PRO A 133 -5.43 -5.55 -4.26
C PRO A 133 -4.22 -4.64 -3.98
N VAL A 134 -4.15 -3.50 -4.66
CA VAL A 134 -3.05 -2.53 -4.53
C VAL A 134 -3.52 -1.23 -3.89
N VAL A 135 -2.68 -0.67 -3.02
CA VAL A 135 -2.81 0.69 -2.50
C VAL A 135 -1.54 1.47 -2.80
N ARG A 136 -1.69 2.60 -3.50
CA ARG A 136 -0.64 3.61 -3.58
C ARG A 136 -0.68 4.49 -2.34
N ALA A 137 0.40 4.47 -1.56
CA ALA A 137 0.45 5.13 -0.27
C ALA A 137 0.49 6.67 -0.40
N GLU A 138 -0.40 7.35 0.33
CA GLU A 138 -0.37 8.81 0.53
C GLU A 138 0.27 9.15 1.88
N TYR A 139 -0.09 8.40 2.93
CA TYR A 139 0.49 8.49 4.26
C TYR A 139 0.89 7.11 4.76
N LEU A 140 2.12 6.99 5.24
CA LEU A 140 2.64 5.79 5.88
C LEU A 140 2.84 6.06 7.38
N PHE A 141 2.36 5.15 8.22
CA PHE A 141 2.59 5.15 9.65
C PHE A 141 3.36 3.90 10.06
N VAL A 142 4.55 4.09 10.63
CA VAL A 142 5.42 2.99 11.08
C VAL A 142 6.32 3.46 12.21
N GLY A 143 6.47 2.62 13.25
CA GLY A 143 7.34 2.91 14.39
C GLY A 143 6.99 4.22 15.12
N GLY A 144 5.70 4.55 15.23
CA GLY A 144 5.22 5.77 15.86
C GLY A 144 5.44 7.06 15.07
N LYS A 145 5.94 6.96 13.82
CA LYS A 145 6.15 8.10 12.92
C LYS A 145 5.12 8.08 11.79
N ALA A 146 4.79 9.27 11.29
CA ALA A 146 3.99 9.49 10.10
C ALA A 146 4.87 10.08 8.98
N TYR A 147 4.66 9.63 7.75
CA TYR A 147 5.36 10.11 6.57
C TYR A 147 4.33 10.47 5.48
N GLY A 148 4.47 11.65 4.89
CA GLY A 148 3.67 12.06 3.73
C GLY A 148 4.37 11.66 2.44
N LEU A 149 3.73 10.86 1.60
CA LEU A 149 4.38 10.22 0.44
C LEU A 149 4.00 10.86 -0.90
N ARG A 150 3.17 11.90 -0.90
CA ARG A 150 2.82 12.69 -2.10
C ARG A 150 4.03 13.42 -2.66
N SER A 151 4.81 14.05 -1.79
CA SER A 151 5.94 14.91 -2.16
C SER A 151 7.04 14.88 -1.10
N SER A 152 8.12 15.63 -1.31
CA SER A 152 9.20 15.77 -0.33
C SER A 152 8.73 16.51 0.93
N PRO A 153 9.48 16.43 2.05
CA PRO A 153 9.25 17.31 3.21
C PRO A 153 9.22 18.80 2.79
N ALA A 154 8.40 19.59 3.48
CA ALA A 154 8.36 21.05 3.33
C ALA A 154 9.59 21.73 3.94
#